data_AF-A0A928S879-F1
#
_entry.id   AF-A0A928S879-F1
#
_cell.length_a   1.000
_cell.length_b   1.000
_cell.length_c   1.000
_cell.angle_alpha   90.00
_cell.angle_beta   90.00
_cell.angle_gamma   90.00
#
_symmetry.space_group_name_H-M   'P 1'
#
loop_
_entity.id
_entity.type
_entity.pdbx_description
1 polymer ?
#
loop_
_entity_poly.entity_id
_entity_poly.type
_entity_poly.pdbx_seq_one_letter_code
_entity_poly.pdbx_strand_id
1 'polypeptide(L)'
;MVDQLSAAYADYLQGSYDCPDRIVLTAYHRLASSAGGFRYWWRRLYGSDENLDKTHLIRLSGRFHRRVKAYANKHDIPVLEAH
;
A
#
# COMPACT_ATOMS: atom_id res chain seq x y z
N MET A 1 -16.85 -9.73 -20.22
CA MET A 1 -15.60 -10.49 -20.29
C MET A 1 -14.67 -9.89 -19.26
N VAL A 2 -14.27 -10.64 -18.23
CA VAL A 2 -13.44 -10.14 -17.12
C VAL A 2 -11.98 -10.14 -17.61
N ASP A 3 -11.25 -9.04 -17.41
CA ASP A 3 -9.86 -8.95 -17.84
C ASP A 3 -8.94 -9.82 -16.97
N GLN A 4 -7.73 -10.12 -17.48
CA GLN A 4 -6.79 -11.01 -16.80
C GLN A 4 -6.36 -10.51 -15.41
N LEU A 5 -6.30 -9.20 -15.20
CA LEU A 5 -5.98 -8.62 -13.89
C LEU A 5 -7.14 -8.84 -12.92
N SER A 6 -8.37 -8.56 -13.34
CA SER A 6 -9.56 -8.78 -12.51
C SER A 6 -9.74 -10.26 -12.13
N ALA A 7 -9.42 -11.19 -13.03
CA ALA A 7 -9.46 -12.63 -12.73
C ALA A 7 -8.38 -13.06 -11.71
N ALA A 8 -7.17 -12.50 -11.80
CA ALA A 8 -6.06 -12.86 -10.90
C ALA A 8 -6.26 -12.39 -9.46
N TYR A 9 -7.08 -11.36 -9.23
CA TYR A 9 -7.29 -10.77 -7.92
C TYR A 9 -8.66 -11.09 -7.30
N ALA A 10 -9.50 -11.87 -8.00
CA ALA A 10 -10.88 -12.16 -7.61
C ALA A 10 -11.02 -12.71 -6.17
N ASP A 11 -10.18 -13.67 -5.78
CA ASP A 11 -10.23 -14.30 -4.44
C ASP A 11 -9.73 -13.38 -3.30
N TYR A 12 -9.09 -12.26 -3.65
CA TYR A 12 -8.58 -11.28 -2.69
C TYR A 12 -9.49 -10.07 -2.52
N LEU A 13 -10.53 -9.96 -3.35
CA LEU A 13 -11.52 -8.89 -3.31
C LEU A 13 -12.72 -9.33 -2.47
N GLN A 14 -12.95 -8.66 -1.34
CA GLN A 14 -14.12 -8.90 -0.51
C GLN A 14 -15.13 -7.75 -0.74
N GLY A 15 -16.17 -8.03 -1.52
CA GLY A 15 -17.19 -7.06 -1.93
C GLY A 15 -16.94 -6.51 -3.34
N SER A 16 -17.84 -6.83 -4.28
CA SER A 16 -17.91 -6.19 -5.59
C SER A 16 -18.79 -4.96 -5.47
N TYR A 17 -18.24 -3.78 -5.78
CA TYR A 17 -18.93 -2.49 -5.71
C TYR A 17 -19.14 -1.97 -7.14
N ASP A 18 -20.38 -1.69 -7.53
CA ASP A 18 -20.77 -1.23 -8.88
C ASP A 18 -21.09 0.27 -8.93
N CYS A 19 -20.43 1.07 -8.08
CA CYS A 19 -20.55 2.52 -8.11
C CYS A 19 -19.42 3.15 -8.96
N PRO A 20 -19.72 3.98 -9.98
CA PRO A 20 -18.72 4.54 -10.90
C PRO A 20 -17.62 5.39 -10.23
N ASP A 21 -17.86 5.91 -9.02
CA ASP A 21 -17.08 7.06 -8.51
C ASP A 21 -16.21 6.76 -7.27
N ARG A 22 -16.08 5.50 -6.83
CA ARG A 22 -15.25 5.21 -5.64
C ARG A 22 -14.50 3.87 -5.71
N ILE A 23 -13.23 3.93 -6.13
CA ILE A 23 -12.27 2.83 -5.96
C ILE A 23 -11.62 2.97 -4.58
N VAL A 24 -11.89 2.03 -3.67
CA VAL A 24 -11.19 1.93 -2.38
C VAL A 24 -10.08 0.90 -2.49
N LEU A 25 -8.83 1.37 -2.58
CA LEU A 25 -7.66 0.50 -2.61
C LEU A 25 -7.19 0.18 -1.18
N THR A 26 -7.78 -0.84 -0.56
CA THR A 26 -7.22 -1.44 0.66
C THR A 26 -6.08 -2.37 0.27
N ALA A 27 -4.91 -1.82 -0.02
CA ALA A 27 -3.77 -2.60 -0.46
C ALA A 27 -3.02 -3.23 0.73
N TYR A 28 -3.04 -4.56 0.82
CA TYR A 28 -2.17 -5.32 1.72
C TYR A 28 -0.77 -5.46 1.11
N HIS A 29 0.24 -4.90 1.77
CA HIS A 29 1.63 -5.12 1.37
C HIS A 29 2.09 -6.52 1.81
N ARG A 30 1.87 -7.54 0.96
CA ARG A 30 2.20 -8.95 1.23
C ARG A 30 3.64 -9.21 1.70
N LEU A 31 4.59 -8.41 1.24
CA LEU A 31 5.96 -8.51 1.70
C LEU A 31 6.09 -8.09 3.16
N ALA A 32 5.44 -7.01 3.59
CA ALA A 32 5.46 -6.57 4.99
C ALA A 32 4.49 -7.32 5.91
N SER A 33 3.62 -8.21 5.40
CA SER A 33 2.63 -8.91 6.22
C SER A 33 3.20 -10.09 7.02
N SER A 34 4.47 -10.45 6.80
CA SER A 34 5.19 -11.42 7.63
C SER A 34 6.47 -10.78 8.18
N ALA A 35 6.88 -11.17 9.39
CA ALA A 35 8.11 -10.65 9.99
C ALA A 35 9.36 -10.88 9.11
N GLY A 36 9.45 -12.05 8.46
CA GLY A 36 10.53 -12.37 7.53
C GLY A 36 10.48 -11.53 6.25
N GLY A 37 9.30 -11.39 5.64
CA GLY A 37 9.13 -10.61 4.43
C GLY A 37 9.38 -9.12 4.63
N PHE A 38 9.00 -8.58 5.80
CA PHE A 38 9.24 -7.18 6.14
C PHE A 38 10.74 -6.86 6.20
N ARG A 39 11.53 -7.72 6.86
CA ARG A 39 12.99 -7.56 6.92
C ARG A 39 13.63 -7.72 5.54
N TYR A 40 13.15 -8.67 4.75
CA TYR A 40 13.63 -8.82 3.37
C TYR A 40 13.35 -7.56 2.54
N TRP A 41 12.14 -7.01 2.61
CA TRP A 41 11.78 -5.76 1.96
C TRP A 41 12.64 -4.58 2.45
N TRP A 42 12.85 -4.48 3.76
CA TRP A 42 13.70 -3.45 4.36
C TRP A 42 15.13 -3.50 3.82
N ARG A 43 15.75 -4.69 3.79
CA ARG A 43 17.11 -4.88 3.25
C ARG A 43 17.19 -4.53 1.77
N ARG A 44 16.13 -4.76 0.99
CA ARG A 44 16.10 -4.31 -0.42
C ARG A 44 16.13 -2.80 -0.56
N LEU A 45 15.64 -2.05 0.42
CA LEU A 45 15.63 -0.58 0.41
C LEU A 45 16.89 0.03 1.04
N TYR A 46 17.41 -0.58 2.12
CA TYR A 46 18.44 0.01 2.97
C TYR A 46 19.74 -0.78 3.03
N GLY A 47 19.82 -1.96 2.42
CA GLY A 47 21.00 -2.81 2.36
C GLY A 47 21.27 -3.64 3.63
N SER A 48 20.83 -3.16 4.81
CA SER A 48 21.02 -3.85 6.09
C SER A 48 19.88 -3.59 7.08
N ASP A 49 19.87 -4.34 8.19
CA ASP A 49 18.92 -4.16 9.29
C ASP A 49 19.44 -3.18 10.36
N GLU A 50 20.64 -2.61 10.20
CA GLU A 50 21.32 -1.81 11.25
C GLU A 50 20.50 -0.60 11.72
N ASN A 51 19.75 0.01 10.79
CA ASN A 51 18.90 1.16 11.06
C ASN A 51 17.41 0.80 11.07
N LEU A 52 17.07 -0.50 11.21
CA LEU A 52 15.69 -0.94 11.34
C LEU A 52 15.18 -0.64 12.76
N ASP A 53 14.78 0.61 12.98
CA ASP A 53 14.24 1.09 14.25
C ASP A 53 12.90 1.83 14.09
N LYS A 54 12.21 2.03 15.22
CA LYS A 54 10.91 2.71 15.27
C LYS A 54 10.94 4.11 14.65
N THR A 55 12.02 4.87 14.85
CA THR A 55 12.15 6.23 14.34
C THR A 55 12.17 6.25 12.82
N HIS A 56 12.94 5.34 12.21
CA HIS A 56 13.01 5.21 10.77
C HIS A 56 11.69 4.73 10.18
N LEU A 57 11.00 3.80 10.85
CA LEU A 57 9.68 3.33 10.40
C LEU A 57 8.62 4.43 10.41
N ILE A 58 8.56 5.24 11.48
CA ILE A 58 7.65 6.39 11.55
C ILE A 58 7.95 7.39 10.43
N ARG A 59 9.24 7.70 10.20
CA ARG A 59 9.66 8.61 9.12
C ARG A 59 9.32 8.06 7.73
N LEU A 60 9.47 6.76 7.52
CA LEU A 60 9.15 6.10 6.26
C LEU A 60 7.64 6.13 5.99
N SER A 61 6.83 5.78 6.99
CA SER A 61 5.37 5.86 6.94
C SER A 61 4.90 7.28 6.63
N GLY A 62 5.42 8.28 7.35
CA GLY A 62 5.07 9.68 7.12
C GLY A 62 5.53 10.24 5.77
N ARG A 63 6.67 9.76 5.22
CA ARG A 63 7.09 10.11 3.85
C ARG A 63 6.19 9.47 2.81
N PHE A 64 5.85 8.19 3.00
CA PHE A 64 4.96 7.47 2.10
C PHE A 64 3.58 8.13 2.05
N HIS A 65 2.96 8.35 3.21
CA HIS A 65 1.66 9.03 3.32
C HIS A 65 1.66 10.40 2.62
N ARG A 66 2.65 11.26 2.90
CA ARG A 66 2.75 12.57 2.23
C ARG A 66 2.88 12.47 0.72
N ARG A 67 3.63 11.50 0.20
CA ARG A 67 3.80 11.30 -1.26
C ARG A 67 2.51 10.81 -1.90
N VAL A 68 1.82 9.86 -1.27
CA VAL A 68 0.51 9.37 -1.75
C VAL A 68 -0.50 10.51 -1.79
N LYS A 69 -0.60 11.28 -0.71
CA LYS A 69 -1.51 12.42 -0.61
C LYS A 69 -1.20 13.51 -1.63
N ALA A 70 0.08 13.87 -1.80
CA ALA A 70 0.49 14.84 -2.80
C ALA A 70 0.17 14.40 -4.23
N TYR A 71 0.37 13.12 -4.55
CA TYR A 71 -0.01 12.55 -5.84
C TYR A 71 -1.52 12.58 -6.03
N ALA A 72 -2.28 12.13 -5.03
CA ALA A 72 -3.74 12.10 -5.11
C ALA A 72 -4.33 13.50 -5.30
N ASN A 73 -3.85 14.49 -4.54
CA ASN A 73 -4.26 15.89 -4.69
C ASN A 73 -3.95 16.45 -6.09
N LYS A 74 -2.83 16.05 -6.71
CA LYS A 74 -2.46 16.50 -8.06
C LYS A 74 -3.38 15.92 -9.15
N HIS A 75 -3.98 14.77 -8.90
CA HIS A 75 -4.74 14.01 -9.88
C HIS A 75 -6.24 13.93 -9.52
N ASP A 76 -6.71 14.76 -8.59
CA ASP A 76 -8.10 14.78 -8.11
C ASP A 76 -8.61 13.41 -7.65
N ILE A 77 -7.72 12.59 -7.08
CA ILE A 77 -8.06 11.27 -6.55
C ILE A 77 -8.51 11.42 -5.09
N PRO A 78 -9.73 11.03 -4.72
CA PRO A 78 -10.18 11.07 -3.34
C PRO A 78 -9.42 10.04 -2.49
N VAL A 79 -8.86 10.49 -1.35
CA VAL A 79 -8.17 9.63 -0.38
C VAL A 79 -9.02 9.49 0.87
N LEU A 80 -9.28 8.25 1.28
CA LEU A 80 -9.86 7.96 2.59
C LEU A 80 -8.73 7.86 3.62
N GLU A 81 -8.75 8.71 4.63
CA GLU A 81 -7.80 8.67 5.73
C GLU A 81 -8.22 7.57 6.72
N ALA A 82 -7.28 6.69 7.07
CA ALA A 82 -7.48 5.75 8.17
C ALA A 82 -7.18 6.48 9.49
N HIS A 83 -8.16 6.50 10.40
CA HIS A 83 -8.04 7.07 11.75
C HIS A 83 -7.25 6.16 12.69
#